data_AF-A0AAV0C8E9-F1
#
_entry.id   AF-A0AAV0C8E9-F1
#
_cell.length_a   1.000
_cell.length_b   1.000
_cell.length_c   1.000
_cell.angle_alpha   90.00
_cell.angle_beta   90.00
_cell.angle_gamma   90.00
#
_symmetry.space_group_name_H-M   'P 1'
#
loop_
_entity.id
_entity.type
_entity.pdbx_description
1 polymer ?
#
loop_
_entity_poly.entity_id
_entity_poly.type
_entity_poly.pdbx_seq_one_letter_code
_entity_poly.pdbx_strand_id
1 'polypeptide(L)'
;MNLRSSAKATRYEQKANDRTTCQKAVGLVYNDIMMKHIGPKGHWEKPERIKAIWQHLKKNRLDSRLQHLPCLEALEEWIERVHSQQYFQEVMKCEVSNRERKNILEKYNNVDSHDMYLSRGSREAMLNAAGGVVTAVQEVANRTVQSAFAVVRPPGHHASREKAEGFCWLNNMAIGATFLLDVKKYNKILKVDWDHQGNGIRAYSRVIPEFYISQSIDMGRVRSLFTPGQEILRKQAAEMNWGIPSMFRSWAGLGFNIITHCQTI
;
A
#
# COMPACT_ATOMS: atom_id res chain seq x y z
N MET A 1 9.26 -24.84 -12.68
CA MET A 1 8.93 -23.43 -12.99
C MET A 1 7.45 -23.35 -13.31
N ASN A 2 6.69 -22.54 -12.57
CA ASN A 2 5.22 -22.59 -12.53
C ASN A 2 4.64 -21.73 -13.68
N LEU A 3 3.97 -22.33 -14.67
CA LEU A 3 3.45 -21.64 -15.86
C LEU A 3 2.48 -20.47 -15.55
N ARG A 4 1.86 -20.47 -14.36
CA ARG A 4 0.98 -19.37 -13.91
C ARG A 4 1.73 -18.12 -13.49
N SER A 5 2.96 -18.24 -12.96
CA SER A 5 3.77 -17.05 -12.61
C SER A 5 4.34 -16.39 -13.87
N SER A 6 4.74 -17.17 -14.88
CA SER A 6 5.26 -16.61 -16.13
C SER A 6 4.21 -15.83 -16.92
N ALA A 7 2.94 -16.30 -16.97
CA ALA A 7 1.83 -15.63 -17.64
C ALA A 7 1.40 -14.32 -16.94
N LYS A 8 1.51 -14.23 -15.61
CA LYS A 8 1.26 -12.99 -14.89
C LYS A 8 2.45 -12.02 -14.98
N ALA A 9 3.69 -12.52 -14.95
CA ALA A 9 4.89 -11.70 -15.17
C ALA A 9 4.89 -11.06 -16.58
N THR A 10 4.50 -11.82 -17.62
CA THR A 10 4.36 -11.27 -18.98
C THR A 10 3.34 -10.14 -19.07
N ARG A 11 2.26 -10.13 -18.26
CA ARG A 11 1.31 -9.01 -18.22
C ARG A 11 1.94 -7.71 -17.67
N TYR A 12 2.91 -7.82 -16.77
CA TYR A 12 3.67 -6.66 -16.28
C TYR A 12 4.77 -6.22 -17.26
N GLU A 13 5.27 -7.12 -18.11
CA GLU A 13 6.33 -6.83 -19.11
C GLU A 13 5.79 -6.29 -20.45
N GLN A 14 4.65 -6.80 -20.93
CA GLN A 14 4.12 -6.52 -22.28
C GLN A 14 3.64 -5.06 -22.49
N LYS A 15 3.62 -4.20 -21.47
CA LYS A 15 3.18 -2.81 -21.59
C LYS A 15 4.29 -1.76 -21.68
N ALA A 16 5.56 -2.16 -21.65
CA ALA A 16 6.68 -1.24 -21.74
C ALA A 16 6.95 -0.70 -23.18
N ASN A 17 6.24 -1.19 -24.20
CA ASN A 17 6.63 -1.00 -25.61
C ASN A 17 5.76 -0.07 -26.46
N ASP A 18 4.79 0.64 -25.88
CA ASP A 18 4.04 1.63 -26.64
C ASP A 18 4.43 3.05 -26.19
N ARG A 19 5.48 3.60 -26.81
CA ARG A 19 5.93 4.99 -26.60
C ARG A 19 4.95 5.95 -27.26
N THR A 20 3.76 6.07 -26.70
CA THR A 20 2.80 7.11 -27.07
C THR A 20 2.89 8.24 -26.04
N THR A 21 2.97 9.47 -26.52
CA THR A 21 3.01 10.71 -25.74
C THR A 21 1.98 10.72 -24.60
N CYS A 22 2.43 11.08 -23.39
CA CYS A 22 1.61 11.13 -22.18
C CYS A 22 0.43 12.10 -22.35
N GLN A 23 -0.76 11.60 -22.73
CA GLN A 23 -1.96 12.42 -22.91
C GLN A 23 -2.55 12.89 -21.56
N LYS A 24 -2.23 12.23 -20.44
CA LYS A 24 -2.77 12.55 -19.11
C LYS A 24 -1.69 12.42 -18.04
N ALA A 25 -1.54 13.46 -17.21
CA ALA A 25 -0.48 13.53 -16.20
C ALA A 25 -0.65 12.53 -15.04
N VAL A 26 -1.88 12.12 -14.71
CA VAL A 26 -2.18 11.34 -13.50
C VAL A 26 -2.90 10.03 -13.84
N GLY A 27 -2.32 8.91 -13.42
CA GLY A 27 -2.91 7.57 -13.48
C GLY A 27 -3.87 7.29 -12.32
N LEU A 28 -4.89 6.47 -12.57
CA LEU A 28 -5.86 6.03 -11.57
C LEU A 28 -5.98 4.50 -11.60
N VAL A 29 -5.76 3.87 -10.45
CA VAL A 29 -6.04 2.44 -10.26
C VAL A 29 -7.27 2.28 -9.38
N TYR A 30 -8.24 1.49 -9.85
CA TYR A 30 -9.46 1.14 -9.15
C TYR A 30 -10.00 -0.19 -9.68
N ASN A 31 -10.57 -1.03 -8.83
CA ASN A 31 -11.27 -2.25 -9.24
C ASN A 31 -12.33 -2.66 -8.21
N ASP A 32 -13.56 -2.87 -8.67
CA ASP A 32 -14.69 -3.31 -7.84
C ASP A 32 -14.47 -4.69 -7.20
N ILE A 33 -13.53 -5.51 -7.71
CA ILE A 33 -13.17 -6.80 -7.10
C ILE A 33 -12.77 -6.64 -5.62
N MET A 34 -12.17 -5.50 -5.27
CA MET A 34 -11.80 -5.16 -3.89
C MET A 34 -13.02 -4.96 -2.98
N MET A 35 -14.23 -4.82 -3.52
CA MET A 35 -15.50 -4.78 -2.77
C MET A 35 -15.95 -6.15 -2.26
N LYS A 36 -15.31 -7.23 -2.69
CA LYS A 36 -15.57 -8.57 -2.16
C LYS A 36 -14.93 -8.82 -0.80
N HIS A 37 -14.07 -7.92 -0.30
CA HIS A 37 -13.66 -7.91 1.10
C HIS A 37 -14.78 -7.28 1.94
N ILE A 38 -15.69 -8.14 2.43
CA ILE A 38 -16.89 -7.73 3.16
C ILE A 38 -16.69 -8.01 4.65
N GLY A 39 -16.81 -6.96 5.47
CA GLY A 39 -16.74 -7.04 6.92
C GLY A 39 -18.10 -7.18 7.59
N PRO A 40 -18.12 -7.28 8.93
CA PRO A 40 -19.35 -7.27 9.72
C PRO A 40 -20.18 -6.01 9.45
N LYS A 41 -21.50 -6.13 9.65
CA LYS A 41 -22.40 -4.97 9.52
C LYS A 41 -22.00 -3.89 10.54
N GLY A 42 -21.85 -2.65 10.07
CA GLY A 42 -21.48 -1.51 10.92
C GLY A 42 -19.97 -1.28 11.09
N HIS A 43 -19.13 -2.16 10.52
CA HIS A 43 -17.68 -1.99 10.54
C HIS A 43 -17.25 -0.71 9.79
N TRP A 44 -16.25 0.00 10.31
CA TRP A 44 -15.77 1.27 9.75
C TRP A 44 -15.06 1.05 8.41
N GLU A 45 -14.23 0.02 8.33
CA GLU A 45 -13.59 -0.43 7.09
C GLU A 45 -14.61 -1.26 6.28
N LYS A 46 -15.12 -0.72 5.17
CA LYS A 46 -16.22 -1.30 4.41
C LYS A 46 -16.13 -1.06 2.89
N PRO A 47 -16.78 -1.89 2.05
CA PRO A 47 -16.83 -1.76 0.59
C PRO A 47 -17.11 -0.33 0.08
N GLU A 48 -17.99 0.38 0.76
CA GLU A 48 -18.46 1.71 0.40
C GLU A 48 -17.37 2.77 0.39
N ARG A 49 -16.26 2.58 1.12
CA ARG A 49 -15.16 3.56 1.17
C ARG A 49 -14.56 3.83 -0.22
N ILE A 50 -14.09 2.79 -0.92
CA ILE A 50 -13.56 2.95 -2.29
C ILE A 50 -14.66 3.30 -3.30
N LYS A 51 -15.89 2.80 -3.08
CA LYS A 51 -17.03 3.09 -3.94
C LYS A 51 -17.37 4.57 -3.91
N ALA A 52 -17.36 5.19 -2.74
CA ALA A 52 -17.63 6.61 -2.56
C ALA A 52 -16.57 7.47 -3.26
N ILE A 53 -15.30 7.11 -3.17
CA ILE A 53 -14.21 7.79 -3.90
C ILE A 53 -14.46 7.69 -5.41
N TRP A 54 -14.73 6.48 -5.92
CA TRP A 54 -14.99 6.26 -7.34
C TRP A 54 -16.22 7.04 -7.84
N GLN A 55 -17.32 7.00 -7.10
CA GLN A 55 -18.53 7.76 -7.41
C GLN A 55 -18.29 9.26 -7.36
N HIS A 56 -17.48 9.75 -6.42
CA HIS A 56 -17.10 11.15 -6.35
C HIS A 56 -16.28 11.59 -7.57
N LEU A 57 -15.30 10.79 -7.98
CA LEU A 57 -14.52 11.05 -9.20
C LEU A 57 -15.41 11.11 -10.44
N LYS A 58 -16.34 10.15 -10.58
CA LYS A 58 -17.31 10.09 -11.69
C LYS A 58 -18.28 11.27 -11.69
N LYS A 59 -18.89 11.57 -10.54
CA LYS A 59 -19.87 12.66 -10.38
C LYS A 59 -19.28 14.01 -10.77
N ASN A 60 -18.02 14.24 -10.43
CA ASN A 60 -17.30 15.49 -10.74
C ASN A 60 -16.56 15.45 -12.08
N ARG A 61 -16.73 14.40 -12.90
CA ARG A 61 -16.05 14.21 -14.19
C ARG A 61 -14.52 14.33 -14.07
N LEU A 62 -13.96 13.94 -12.93
CA LEU A 62 -12.51 13.92 -12.71
C LEU A 62 -11.89 12.66 -13.31
N ASP A 63 -12.63 11.55 -13.33
CA ASP A 63 -12.17 10.28 -13.91
C ASP A 63 -11.79 10.42 -15.39
N SER A 64 -12.56 11.20 -16.17
CA SER A 64 -12.28 11.43 -17.59
C SER A 64 -10.98 12.20 -17.83
N ARG A 65 -10.45 12.89 -16.81
CA ARG A 65 -9.15 13.59 -16.82
C ARG A 65 -7.99 12.70 -16.39
N LEU A 66 -8.27 11.53 -15.81
CA LEU A 66 -7.28 10.58 -15.31
C LEU A 66 -7.05 9.45 -16.33
N GLN A 67 -5.84 8.90 -16.34
CA GLN A 67 -5.54 7.70 -17.12
C GLN A 67 -5.91 6.47 -16.32
N HIS A 68 -6.89 5.70 -16.77
CA HIS A 68 -7.26 4.45 -16.11
C HIS A 68 -6.16 3.40 -16.33
N LEU A 69 -5.49 3.04 -15.24
CA LEU A 69 -4.48 2.00 -15.22
C LEU A 69 -5.15 0.66 -14.87
N PRO A 70 -4.65 -0.48 -15.38
CA PRO A 70 -5.19 -1.78 -15.01
C PRO A 70 -4.96 -2.03 -13.51
N CYS A 71 -5.87 -2.75 -12.87
CA CYS A 71 -5.66 -3.27 -11.52
C CYS A 71 -5.35 -4.76 -11.63
N LEU A 72 -4.07 -5.09 -11.57
CA LEU A 72 -3.59 -6.47 -11.64
C LEU A 72 -3.44 -7.05 -10.22
N GLU A 73 -3.49 -8.38 -10.12
CA GLU A 73 -3.09 -9.05 -8.88
C GLU A 73 -1.57 -8.95 -8.69
N ALA A 74 -1.13 -8.76 -7.44
CA ALA A 74 0.27 -8.85 -7.10
C ALA A 74 0.79 -10.27 -7.34
N LEU A 75 2.02 -10.36 -7.84
CA LEU A 75 2.73 -11.64 -7.89
C LEU A 75 3.17 -12.04 -6.48
N GLU A 76 3.06 -13.33 -6.18
CA GLU A 76 3.49 -13.92 -4.92
C GLU A 76 4.95 -13.57 -4.58
N GLU A 77 5.85 -13.60 -5.58
CA GLU A 77 7.26 -13.26 -5.41
C GLU A 77 7.51 -11.84 -4.86
N TRP A 78 6.61 -10.87 -5.07
CA TRP A 78 6.74 -9.52 -4.51
C TRP A 78 6.18 -9.44 -3.11
N ILE A 79 5.15 -10.24 -2.82
CA ILE A 79 4.53 -10.33 -1.50
C ILE A 79 5.48 -11.02 -0.52
N GLU A 80 6.11 -12.13 -0.93
CA GLU A 80 7.06 -12.91 -0.11
C GLU A 80 8.36 -12.17 0.23
N ARG A 81 8.62 -11.06 -0.46
CA ARG A 81 9.73 -10.16 -0.13
C ARG A 81 9.42 -9.19 1.01
N VAL A 82 8.15 -9.06 1.37
CA VAL A 82 7.65 -8.22 2.46
C VAL A 82 7.15 -9.08 3.61
N HIS A 83 6.33 -10.08 3.29
CA HIS A 83 5.75 -11.03 4.23
C HIS A 83 6.45 -12.37 4.15
N SER A 84 6.44 -13.17 5.22
CA SER A 84 6.95 -14.54 5.10
C SER A 84 6.04 -15.38 4.20
N GLN A 85 6.64 -16.32 3.46
CA GLN A 85 5.90 -17.27 2.63
C GLN A 85 4.85 -18.02 3.45
N GLN A 86 5.20 -18.43 4.68
CA GLN A 86 4.27 -19.10 5.58
C GLN A 86 3.06 -18.22 5.91
N TYR A 87 3.28 -16.97 6.34
CA TYR A 87 2.20 -16.03 6.64
C TYR A 87 1.29 -15.81 5.43
N PHE A 88 1.89 -15.55 4.25
CA PHE A 88 1.15 -15.33 3.02
C PHE A 88 0.27 -16.54 2.67
N GLN A 89 0.87 -17.73 2.60
CA GLN A 89 0.15 -18.96 2.24
C GLN A 89 -0.99 -19.28 3.22
N GLU A 90 -0.79 -19.02 4.52
CA GLU A 90 -1.85 -19.21 5.51
C GLU A 90 -2.99 -18.20 5.34
N VAL A 91 -2.70 -16.91 5.22
CA VAL A 91 -3.72 -15.87 5.03
C VAL A 91 -4.51 -16.08 3.73
N MET A 92 -3.87 -16.55 2.66
CA MET A 92 -4.55 -16.83 1.39
C MET A 92 -5.58 -17.98 1.50
N LYS A 93 -5.53 -18.84 2.53
CA LYS A 93 -6.56 -19.87 2.78
C LYS A 93 -7.91 -19.30 3.22
N CYS A 94 -8.03 -17.99 3.43
CA CYS A 94 -9.30 -17.33 3.76
C CYS A 94 -10.42 -17.57 2.73
N GLU A 95 -10.10 -17.92 1.48
CA GLU A 95 -11.10 -18.25 0.47
C GLU A 95 -11.72 -19.66 0.64
N VAL A 96 -11.05 -20.55 1.38
CA VAL A 96 -11.34 -22.00 1.40
C VAL A 96 -12.63 -22.32 2.14
N SER A 97 -12.77 -21.87 3.38
CA SER A 97 -13.96 -22.18 4.20
C SER A 97 -14.19 -21.15 5.32
N ASN A 98 -15.37 -21.20 5.94
CA ASN A 98 -15.64 -20.41 7.14
C ASN A 98 -14.71 -20.80 8.31
N ARG A 99 -14.39 -22.10 8.43
CA ARG A 99 -13.50 -22.62 9.47
C ARG A 99 -12.07 -22.09 9.31
N GLU A 100 -11.54 -22.12 8.09
CA GLU A 100 -10.21 -21.56 7.81
C GLU A 100 -10.14 -20.06 8.14
N ARG A 101 -11.16 -19.28 7.74
CA ARG A 101 -11.22 -17.86 8.12
C ARG A 101 -11.21 -17.64 9.62
N LYS A 102 -11.98 -18.44 10.37
CA LYS A 102 -12.00 -18.38 11.83
C LYS A 102 -10.61 -18.70 12.41
N ASN A 103 -9.97 -19.78 11.97
CA ASN A 103 -8.63 -20.17 12.43
C ASN A 103 -7.58 -19.09 12.13
N ILE A 104 -7.61 -18.49 10.93
CA ILE A 104 -6.68 -17.41 10.53
C ILE A 104 -6.89 -16.19 11.43
N LEU A 105 -8.15 -15.80 11.68
CA LEU A 105 -8.49 -14.69 12.57
C LEU A 105 -8.03 -15.00 14.01
N GLU A 106 -8.29 -16.18 14.55
CA GLU A 106 -7.83 -16.56 15.90
C GLU A 106 -6.30 -16.53 16.04
N LYS A 107 -5.57 -16.86 14.97
CA LYS A 107 -4.11 -16.86 14.96
C LYS A 107 -3.50 -15.47 14.84
N TYR A 108 -4.03 -14.64 13.94
CA TYR A 108 -3.39 -13.38 13.54
C TYR A 108 -4.12 -12.14 14.01
N ASN A 109 -5.35 -12.27 14.51
CA ASN A 109 -6.02 -11.18 15.18
C ASN A 109 -5.58 -11.17 16.64
N ASN A 110 -4.95 -10.08 17.07
CA ASN A 110 -4.69 -9.88 18.49
C ASN A 110 -6.04 -9.85 19.23
N VAL A 111 -6.11 -10.54 20.36
CA VAL A 111 -7.32 -10.72 21.18
C VAL A 111 -7.99 -9.37 21.54
N ASP A 112 -7.21 -8.29 21.53
CA ASP A 112 -7.66 -6.95 21.90
C ASP A 112 -8.23 -6.11 20.74
N SER A 113 -7.96 -6.45 19.47
CA SER A 113 -8.49 -5.70 18.32
C SER A 113 -9.53 -6.53 17.58
N HIS A 114 -10.82 -6.31 17.83
CA HIS A 114 -11.92 -6.98 17.10
C HIS A 114 -12.15 -6.42 15.68
N ASP A 115 -11.10 -5.82 15.13
CA ASP A 115 -11.12 -4.95 13.96
C ASP A 115 -10.72 -5.71 12.69
N MET A 116 -9.99 -6.82 12.82
CA MET A 116 -9.61 -7.65 11.67
C MET A 116 -10.78 -8.55 11.27
N TYR A 117 -11.03 -8.62 9.96
CA TYR A 117 -12.04 -9.52 9.42
C TYR A 117 -11.57 -10.16 8.11
N LEU A 118 -12.19 -11.30 7.79
CA LEU A 118 -12.01 -12.01 6.53
C LEU A 118 -13.35 -12.51 5.99
N SER A 119 -13.51 -12.43 4.69
CA SER A 119 -14.62 -12.99 3.92
C SER A 119 -14.07 -13.82 2.77
N ARG A 120 -14.95 -14.57 2.09
CA ARG A 120 -14.55 -15.41 0.95
C ARG A 120 -13.80 -14.62 -0.14
N GLY A 121 -14.15 -13.35 -0.35
CA GLY A 121 -13.52 -12.48 -1.33
C GLY A 121 -12.29 -11.71 -0.86
N SER A 122 -11.86 -11.89 0.40
CA SER A 122 -10.69 -11.21 0.95
C SER A 122 -9.43 -11.49 0.13
N ARG A 123 -9.24 -12.74 -0.32
CA ARG A 123 -8.05 -13.14 -1.07
C ARG A 123 -7.89 -12.31 -2.35
N GLU A 124 -8.94 -12.27 -3.18
CA GLU A 124 -8.94 -11.50 -4.42
C GLU A 124 -8.72 -10.00 -4.14
N ALA A 125 -9.38 -9.45 -3.12
CA ALA A 125 -9.24 -8.05 -2.75
C ALA A 125 -7.81 -7.71 -2.30
N MET A 126 -7.19 -8.52 -1.42
CA MET A 126 -5.81 -8.34 -0.95
C MET A 126 -4.83 -8.34 -2.12
N LEU A 127 -4.93 -9.33 -3.02
CA LEU A 127 -4.03 -9.44 -4.17
C LEU A 127 -4.19 -8.25 -5.14
N ASN A 128 -5.42 -7.78 -5.37
CA ASN A 128 -5.68 -6.62 -6.22
C ASN A 128 -5.27 -5.30 -5.56
N ALA A 129 -5.41 -5.16 -4.25
CA ALA A 129 -4.94 -3.97 -3.54
C ALA A 129 -3.42 -3.82 -3.66
N ALA A 130 -2.67 -4.88 -3.36
CA ALA A 130 -1.22 -4.89 -3.49
C ALA A 130 -0.79 -4.71 -4.95
N GLY A 131 -1.38 -5.45 -5.90
CA GLY A 131 -0.99 -5.39 -7.30
C GLY A 131 -1.43 -4.10 -8.00
N GLY A 132 -2.51 -3.47 -7.53
CA GLY A 132 -2.91 -2.14 -7.95
C GLY A 132 -1.87 -1.07 -7.56
N VAL A 133 -1.32 -1.15 -6.35
CA VAL A 133 -0.20 -0.27 -5.94
C VAL A 133 1.04 -0.56 -6.78
N VAL A 134 1.37 -1.84 -7.03
CA VAL A 134 2.50 -2.20 -7.91
C VAL A 134 2.31 -1.63 -9.31
N THR A 135 1.10 -1.73 -9.88
CA THR A 135 0.80 -1.16 -11.19
C THR A 135 0.98 0.36 -11.19
N ALA A 136 0.47 1.06 -10.18
CA ALA A 136 0.61 2.51 -10.06
C ALA A 136 2.09 2.93 -10.05
N VAL A 137 2.93 2.31 -9.21
CA VAL A 137 4.35 2.66 -9.14
C VAL A 137 5.11 2.23 -10.40
N GLN A 138 4.71 1.12 -11.03
CA GLN A 138 5.31 0.66 -12.28
C GLN A 138 5.08 1.66 -13.41
N GLU A 139 3.86 2.15 -13.58
CA GLU A 139 3.49 3.06 -14.67
C GLU A 139 4.11 4.45 -14.50
N VAL A 140 4.28 4.90 -13.24
CA VAL A 140 5.08 6.10 -12.93
C VAL A 140 6.56 5.85 -13.27
N ALA A 141 7.13 4.72 -12.85
CA ALA A 141 8.53 4.38 -13.14
C ALA A 141 8.81 4.24 -14.64
N ASN A 142 7.83 3.73 -15.40
CA ASN A 142 7.89 3.62 -16.86
C ASN A 142 7.69 4.97 -17.58
N ARG A 143 7.36 6.04 -16.86
CA ARG A 143 6.99 7.36 -17.40
C ARG A 143 5.75 7.34 -18.29
N THR A 144 4.89 6.33 -18.14
CA THR A 144 3.57 6.30 -18.79
C THR A 144 2.67 7.42 -18.26
N VAL A 145 2.76 7.67 -16.95
CA VAL A 145 2.10 8.76 -16.23
C VAL A 145 3.11 9.51 -15.37
N GLN A 146 2.86 10.78 -15.05
CA GLN A 146 3.75 11.57 -14.18
C GLN A 146 3.54 11.26 -12.69
N SER A 147 2.29 10.96 -12.31
CA SER A 147 1.92 10.50 -10.97
C SER A 147 0.75 9.52 -11.06
N ALA A 148 0.46 8.81 -9.97
CA ALA A 148 -0.65 7.87 -9.93
C ALA A 148 -1.34 7.89 -8.56
N PHE A 149 -2.65 7.63 -8.58
CA PHE A 149 -3.47 7.46 -7.39
C PHE A 149 -4.13 6.07 -7.41
N ALA A 150 -3.88 5.27 -6.37
CA ALA A 150 -4.42 3.92 -6.25
C ALA A 150 -5.52 3.88 -5.18
N VAL A 151 -6.76 3.71 -5.62
CA VAL A 151 -7.92 3.58 -4.74
C VAL A 151 -8.11 2.11 -4.40
N VAL A 152 -7.49 1.66 -3.31
CA VAL A 152 -7.37 0.23 -2.96
C VAL A 152 -7.97 -0.12 -1.59
N ARG A 153 -8.42 -1.37 -1.46
CA ARG A 153 -8.85 -2.01 -0.20
C ARG A 153 -8.62 -3.54 -0.28
N PRO A 154 -8.18 -4.23 0.79
CA PRO A 154 -7.91 -3.74 2.15
C PRO A 154 -6.70 -2.78 2.23
N PRO A 155 -6.63 -1.99 3.32
CA PRO A 155 -5.44 -1.20 3.64
C PRO A 155 -4.21 -2.10 3.92
N GLY A 156 -3.03 -1.48 4.11
CA GLY A 156 -1.79 -2.25 4.28
C GLY A 156 -0.72 -1.78 5.27
N HIS A 157 -0.64 -0.50 5.63
CA HIS A 157 0.54 0.05 6.33
C HIS A 157 0.80 -0.47 7.77
N HIS A 158 -0.14 -1.19 8.39
CA HIS A 158 0.04 -1.83 9.69
C HIS A 158 0.56 -3.25 9.58
N ALA A 159 0.37 -3.90 8.43
CA ALA A 159 0.81 -5.27 8.24
C ALA A 159 2.34 -5.33 8.26
N SER A 160 2.87 -6.17 9.15
CA SER A 160 4.30 -6.47 9.23
C SER A 160 4.58 -7.84 8.61
N ARG A 161 5.85 -8.30 8.67
CA ARG A 161 6.28 -9.53 7.98
C ARG A 161 5.38 -10.74 8.26
N GLU A 162 4.88 -10.88 9.48
CA GLU A 162 4.08 -12.04 9.92
C GLU A 162 2.87 -11.65 10.80
N LYS A 163 2.47 -10.38 10.78
CA LYS A 163 1.40 -9.85 11.63
C LYS A 163 0.38 -9.06 10.80
N ALA A 164 -0.89 -9.33 11.02
CA ALA A 164 -2.01 -8.51 10.57
C ALA A 164 -2.48 -7.59 11.71
N GLU A 165 -2.84 -6.35 11.40
CA GLU A 165 -3.29 -5.37 12.41
C GLU A 165 -3.99 -4.20 11.74
N GLY A 166 -4.92 -3.52 12.43
CA GLY A 166 -5.57 -2.29 11.95
C GLY A 166 -6.13 -2.42 10.53
N PHE A 167 -6.94 -3.46 10.29
CA PHE A 167 -7.52 -3.84 9.00
C PHE A 167 -6.52 -4.31 7.92
N CYS A 168 -5.21 -4.27 8.19
CA CYS A 168 -4.17 -4.54 7.20
C CYS A 168 -3.70 -6.00 7.27
N TRP A 169 -3.88 -6.73 6.16
CA TRP A 169 -3.37 -8.09 5.98
C TRP A 169 -2.10 -8.14 5.14
N LEU A 170 -1.97 -7.31 4.12
CA LEU A 170 -0.78 -7.19 3.29
C LEU A 170 -0.32 -5.74 3.23
N ASN A 171 0.97 -5.49 3.29
CA ASN A 171 1.52 -4.15 3.23
C ASN A 171 1.70 -3.68 1.79
N ASN A 172 0.60 -3.17 1.21
CA ASN A 172 0.55 -2.73 -0.18
C ASN A 172 1.67 -1.72 -0.53
N MET A 173 1.98 -0.77 0.37
CA MET A 173 3.04 0.21 0.12
C MET A 173 4.43 -0.44 0.14
N ALA A 174 4.71 -1.31 1.12
CA ALA A 174 5.96 -2.04 1.18
C ALA A 174 6.15 -2.93 -0.06
N ILE A 175 5.09 -3.58 -0.55
CA ILE A 175 5.12 -4.41 -1.76
C ILE A 175 5.44 -3.54 -3.00
N GLY A 176 4.80 -2.38 -3.13
CA GLY A 176 5.11 -1.42 -4.21
C GLY A 176 6.55 -0.89 -4.16
N ALA A 177 7.03 -0.53 -2.97
CA ALA A 177 8.42 -0.08 -2.78
C ALA A 177 9.42 -1.19 -3.13
N THR A 178 9.14 -2.42 -2.72
CA THR A 178 9.94 -3.60 -3.05
C THR A 178 10.05 -3.81 -4.55
N PHE A 179 8.94 -3.69 -5.26
CA PHE A 179 8.94 -3.78 -6.72
C PHE A 179 9.85 -2.71 -7.35
N LEU A 180 9.81 -1.46 -6.86
CA LEU A 180 10.69 -0.41 -7.37
C LEU A 180 12.17 -0.68 -7.11
N LEU A 181 12.51 -1.13 -5.90
CA LEU A 181 13.90 -1.46 -5.54
C LEU A 181 14.43 -2.66 -6.34
N ASP A 182 13.64 -3.73 -6.39
CA ASP A 182 14.13 -5.03 -6.82
C ASP A 182 13.96 -5.27 -8.31
N VAL A 183 12.87 -4.77 -8.90
CA VAL A 183 12.55 -4.95 -10.33
C VAL A 183 12.99 -3.72 -11.12
N LYS A 184 12.62 -2.52 -10.67
CA LYS A 184 12.97 -1.27 -11.37
C LYS A 184 14.35 -0.71 -10.99
N LYS A 185 15.05 -1.33 -10.04
CA LYS A 185 16.43 -0.99 -9.64
C LYS A 185 16.59 0.46 -9.16
N TYR A 186 15.56 1.01 -8.51
CA TYR A 186 15.68 2.31 -7.86
C TYR A 186 16.56 2.20 -6.62
N ASN A 187 17.46 3.17 -6.46
CA ASN A 187 18.42 3.18 -5.36
C ASN A 187 17.93 3.93 -4.12
N LYS A 188 16.84 4.68 -4.20
CA LYS A 188 16.26 5.47 -3.10
C LYS A 188 14.76 5.66 -3.30
N ILE A 189 13.99 5.53 -2.22
CA ILE A 189 12.53 5.73 -2.19
C ILE A 189 12.16 6.53 -0.95
N LEU A 190 11.39 7.59 -1.12
CA LEU A 190 10.76 8.32 -0.01
C LEU A 190 9.35 7.77 0.20
N LYS A 191 9.04 7.33 1.42
CA LYS A 191 7.70 6.88 1.84
C LYS A 191 7.08 7.95 2.75
N VAL A 192 5.94 8.51 2.35
CA VAL A 192 5.21 9.49 3.15
C VAL A 192 3.88 8.88 3.57
N ASP A 193 3.64 8.82 4.88
CA ASP A 193 2.48 8.19 5.51
C ASP A 193 1.81 9.17 6.48
N TRP A 194 1.06 10.12 5.93
CA TRP A 194 0.29 11.12 6.67
C TRP A 194 -0.98 10.58 7.35
N ASP A 195 -0.96 9.29 7.68
CA ASP A 195 -2.05 8.56 8.32
C ASP A 195 -1.73 8.28 9.81
N HIS A 196 -2.58 7.53 10.52
CA HIS A 196 -2.18 7.03 11.84
C HIS A 196 -0.91 6.17 11.75
N GLN A 197 -0.18 6.06 12.87
CA GLN A 197 1.16 5.49 12.87
C GLN A 197 1.21 4.10 12.21
N GLY A 198 1.81 4.02 11.01
CA GLY A 198 1.95 2.78 10.23
C GLY A 198 3.05 1.89 10.77
N ASN A 199 2.76 1.14 11.85
CA ASN A 199 3.73 0.28 12.52
C ASN A 199 4.38 -0.75 11.57
N GLY A 200 3.62 -1.24 10.59
CA GLY A 200 4.11 -2.17 9.56
C GLY A 200 5.09 -1.53 8.58
N ILE A 201 4.85 -0.28 8.16
CA ILE A 201 5.82 0.46 7.34
C ILE A 201 7.08 0.78 8.13
N ARG A 202 6.97 1.17 9.40
CA ARG A 202 8.14 1.39 10.27
C ARG A 202 8.99 0.11 10.40
N ALA A 203 8.36 -1.04 10.56
CA ALA A 203 9.03 -2.33 10.61
C ALA A 203 9.64 -2.73 9.25
N TYR A 204 9.09 -2.22 8.15
CA TYR A 204 9.59 -2.43 6.79
C TYR A 204 10.59 -1.34 6.38
N SER A 205 11.75 -1.32 7.03
CA SER A 205 12.91 -0.52 6.65
C SER A 205 13.96 -1.43 5.99
N ARG A 206 14.22 -1.25 4.69
CA ARG A 206 15.38 -1.87 4.04
C ARG A 206 16.60 -0.95 4.18
N VAL A 207 17.82 -1.50 4.18
CA VAL A 207 19.14 -0.82 4.37
C VAL A 207 19.48 0.24 3.27
N ILE A 208 18.54 0.54 2.40
CA ILE A 208 18.60 1.63 1.42
C ILE A 208 18.10 2.91 2.11
N PRO A 209 18.52 4.14 1.76
CA PRO A 209 17.97 5.34 2.39
C PRO A 209 16.46 5.47 2.11
N GLU A 210 15.66 4.86 2.98
CA GLU A 210 14.21 4.91 3.02
C GLU A 210 13.83 5.94 4.08
N PHE A 211 13.32 7.07 3.64
CA PHE A 211 12.80 8.08 4.55
C PHE A 211 11.33 7.80 4.79
N TYR A 212 10.94 7.70 6.06
CA TYR A 212 9.56 7.52 6.49
C TYR A 212 9.14 8.74 7.31
N ILE A 213 8.15 9.48 6.80
CA ILE A 213 7.54 10.60 7.51
C ILE A 213 6.10 10.21 7.81
N SER A 214 5.74 10.19 9.09
CA SER A 214 4.36 9.96 9.54
C SER A 214 3.83 11.09 10.42
N GLN A 215 2.57 11.45 10.20
CA GLN A 215 1.80 12.36 11.06
C GLN A 215 0.57 11.63 11.59
N SER A 216 0.60 11.22 12.86
CA SER A 216 -0.55 10.63 13.55
C SER A 216 -1.26 11.66 14.43
N ILE A 217 -2.59 11.75 14.34
CA ILE A 217 -3.44 12.46 15.31
C ILE A 217 -3.86 11.43 16.38
N ASP A 218 -3.33 11.55 17.59
CA ASP A 218 -3.77 10.75 18.74
C ASP A 218 -4.90 11.50 19.48
N MET A 219 -6.09 10.90 19.50
CA MET A 219 -7.30 11.43 20.14
C MET A 219 -7.69 10.58 21.37
N GLY A 220 -6.82 10.45 22.38
CA GLY A 220 -7.28 9.92 23.67
C GLY A 220 -6.24 9.61 24.76
N ARG A 221 -6.17 10.51 25.76
CA ARG A 221 -5.64 10.36 27.15
C ARG A 221 -4.12 10.45 27.40
N VAL A 222 -3.79 11.60 27.97
CA VAL A 222 -2.55 12.00 28.65
C VAL A 222 -2.14 11.03 29.78
N ARG A 223 -1.05 10.26 29.57
CA ARG A 223 0.17 10.18 30.42
C ARG A 223 1.09 9.03 29.97
N SER A 224 2.33 9.39 29.64
CA SER A 224 3.51 8.54 29.32
C SER A 224 3.28 7.49 28.24
N LEU A 225 3.72 7.67 27.00
CA LEU A 225 5.12 7.60 26.58
C LEU A 225 5.30 8.43 25.29
N PHE A 226 5.39 9.75 25.42
CA PHE A 226 5.94 10.60 24.36
C PHE A 226 7.46 10.61 24.53
N THR A 227 8.17 9.81 23.74
CA THR A 227 9.50 10.21 23.26
C THR A 227 9.30 10.66 21.81
N PRO A 228 9.54 11.95 21.51
CA PRO A 228 8.81 12.64 20.46
C PRO A 228 9.39 12.34 19.07
N GLY A 229 8.52 12.28 18.06
CA GLY A 229 8.93 12.33 16.64
C GLY A 229 9.83 13.52 16.28
N GLN A 230 9.93 14.52 17.16
CA GLN A 230 10.92 15.61 17.06
C GLN A 230 12.37 15.14 17.28
N GLU A 231 12.63 14.11 18.07
CA GLU A 231 13.98 13.61 18.33
C GLU A 231 14.50 12.74 17.18
N ILE A 232 13.60 12.01 16.50
CA ILE A 232 13.88 11.24 15.29
C ILE A 232 14.10 12.18 14.10
N LEU A 233 13.25 13.19 13.93
CA LEU A 233 13.45 14.24 12.93
C LEU A 233 14.73 15.03 13.19
N ARG A 234 15.11 15.28 14.46
CA ARG A 234 16.39 15.92 14.81
C ARG A 234 17.59 15.01 14.56
N LYS A 235 17.52 13.71 14.84
CA LYS A 235 18.60 12.76 14.52
C LYS A 235 18.80 12.61 13.01
N GLN A 236 17.71 12.45 12.25
CA GLN A 236 17.75 12.38 10.79
C GLN A 236 18.15 13.72 10.15
N ALA A 237 17.72 14.86 10.69
CA ALA A 237 18.15 16.19 10.21
C ALA A 237 19.58 16.55 10.62
N ALA A 238 20.09 16.05 11.75
CA ALA A 238 21.47 16.23 12.21
C ALA A 238 22.46 15.38 11.39
N GLU A 239 22.08 14.16 11.00
CA GLU A 239 22.82 13.36 10.01
C GLU A 239 22.86 14.03 8.62
N MET A 240 21.93 14.96 8.35
CA MET A 240 21.80 15.70 7.09
C MET A 240 22.30 17.14 7.13
N ASN A 241 22.62 17.70 8.30
CA ASN A 241 22.92 19.12 8.51
C ASN A 241 21.80 20.10 8.05
N TRP A 242 20.53 19.76 8.29
CA TRP A 242 19.36 20.53 7.82
C TRP A 242 18.50 21.14 8.95
N GLY A 243 17.98 22.36 8.75
CA GLY A 243 17.02 23.03 9.64
C GLY A 243 15.56 22.79 9.25
N ILE A 244 14.70 22.56 10.24
CA ILE A 244 13.27 22.17 10.11
C ILE A 244 12.41 23.01 9.13
N PRO A 245 12.62 24.33 8.93
CA PRO A 245 11.77 25.12 8.02
C PRO A 245 11.98 24.89 6.51
N SER A 246 13.01 24.16 6.07
CA SER A 246 13.29 23.94 4.63
C SER A 246 12.54 22.77 4.00
N MET A 247 11.82 21.95 4.79
CA MET A 247 11.20 20.69 4.39
C MET A 247 10.17 20.76 3.25
N PHE A 248 9.71 21.94 2.81
CA PHE A 248 8.65 22.06 1.81
C PHE A 248 9.08 22.67 0.47
N ARG A 249 10.33 23.14 0.34
CA ARG A 249 10.80 23.72 -0.94
C ARG A 249 11.69 22.72 -1.67
N SER A 250 11.14 22.13 -2.73
CA SER A 250 11.85 21.43 -3.81
C SER A 250 12.45 20.04 -3.46
N TRP A 251 11.58 19.04 -3.28
CA TRP A 251 11.98 17.62 -3.22
C TRP A 251 12.45 17.05 -4.57
N ALA A 252 12.02 17.68 -5.68
CA ALA A 252 12.39 17.27 -7.04
C ALA A 252 13.90 17.41 -7.35
N GLY A 253 14.63 18.25 -6.60
CA GLY A 253 16.07 18.46 -6.80
C GLY A 253 16.98 17.38 -6.20
N LEU A 254 16.45 16.46 -5.39
CA LEU A 254 17.24 15.49 -4.63
C LEU A 254 17.21 14.05 -5.20
N GLY A 255 16.54 13.83 -6.33
CA GLY A 255 16.53 12.53 -7.03
C GLY A 255 15.73 11.42 -6.33
N PHE A 256 14.89 11.74 -5.35
CA PHE A 256 14.00 10.76 -4.70
C PHE A 256 12.73 10.51 -5.52
N ASN A 257 12.30 9.25 -5.58
CA ASN A 257 10.98 8.89 -6.07
C ASN A 257 10.05 8.76 -4.86
N ILE A 258 8.93 9.48 -4.90
CA ILE A 258 8.05 9.66 -3.75
C ILE A 258 6.86 8.73 -3.87
N ILE A 259 6.63 7.89 -2.87
CA ILE A 259 5.40 7.14 -2.67
C ILE A 259 4.67 7.76 -1.47
N THR A 260 3.42 8.16 -1.69
CA THR A 260 2.52 8.66 -0.63
C THR A 260 1.41 7.64 -0.40
N HIS A 261 0.99 7.46 0.85
CA HIS A 261 -0.16 6.61 1.19
C HIS A 261 -1.05 7.32 2.21
N CYS A 262 -2.36 7.10 2.07
CA CYS A 262 -3.40 7.55 2.99
C CYS A 262 -4.34 6.37 3.26
N GLN A 263 -4.67 6.13 4.52
CA GLN A 263 -5.75 5.25 4.95
C GLN A 263 -6.78 6.06 5.72
N THR A 264 -7.76 6.64 5.02
CA THR A 264 -8.88 7.30 5.70
C THR A 264 -9.69 6.30 6.53
N ILE A 265 -9.37 6.10 7.82
CA ILE A 265 -10.28 5.45 8.78
C ILE A 265 -11.59 6.23 8.81
#